data_AF-A0A0E2Q2R1-F1
#
_entry.id   AF-A0A0E2Q2R1-F1
#
_cell.length_a   1.000
_cell.length_b   1.000
_cell.length_c   1.000
_cell.angle_alpha   90.00
_cell.angle_beta   90.00
_cell.angle_gamma   90.00
#
_symmetry.space_group_name_H-M   'P 1'
#
loop_
_entity.id
_entity.type
_entity.pdbx_description
1 polymer ?
#
loop_
_entity_poly.entity_id
_entity_poly.type
_entity_poly.pdbx_seq_one_letter_code
_entity_poly.pdbx_strand_id
1 'polypeptide(L)'
;MKQNDFYEVDGCTDFIPVKLVKEHKHIMNTLELEVAESGFRTFAPNIYKFPKVNEPQKPVIPKFVLDWVDNSREYSFDFDEWLDYENQPSKVYDWLNPENKRQAELNTLALVTLIVNGPNAVEIKQEKLYTVKVLDSTLFKMTSDNHVRYKLIGENAIPSESKIGNYTFEVNLTEKEIKEADERLWQFAEEVE
;
A
#
# COMPACT_ATOMS: atom_id res chain seq x y z
N MET A 1 -3.91 -1.84 22.75
CA MET A 1 -4.02 -3.31 22.68
C MET A 1 -5.48 -3.68 22.92
N LYS A 2 -6.19 -4.19 21.91
CA LYS A 2 -7.50 -4.83 22.10
C LYS A 2 -7.27 -6.33 21.91
N GLN A 3 -7.34 -7.06 23.01
CA GLN A 3 -7.17 -8.51 23.03
C GLN A 3 -8.54 -9.11 22.73
N ASN A 4 -8.76 -9.52 21.48
CA ASN A 4 -9.96 -10.25 21.08
C ASN A 4 -9.65 -11.73 21.28
N ASP A 5 -10.15 -12.28 22.38
CA ASP A 5 -9.93 -13.68 22.75
C ASP A 5 -10.82 -14.58 21.90
N PHE A 6 -10.21 -15.66 21.37
CA PHE A 6 -10.90 -16.73 20.66
C PHE A 6 -10.94 -17.95 21.59
N TYR A 7 -12.03 -18.72 21.57
CA TYR A 7 -12.12 -19.92 22.39
C TYR A 7 -12.53 -21.19 21.63
N GLU A 8 -11.87 -22.31 21.92
CA GLU A 8 -12.25 -23.65 21.46
C GLU A 8 -13.28 -24.27 22.42
N VAL A 9 -14.31 -24.94 21.88
CA VAL A 9 -15.35 -25.65 22.63
C VAL A 9 -14.98 -27.15 22.68
N ASP A 10 -14.96 -27.71 23.89
CA ASP A 10 -14.60 -29.10 24.18
C ASP A 10 -15.36 -30.09 23.26
N GLY A 11 -14.63 -30.87 22.44
CA GLY A 11 -15.18 -31.93 21.58
C GLY A 11 -15.38 -31.61 20.10
N CYS A 12 -15.02 -30.42 19.61
CA CYS A 12 -15.01 -30.08 18.17
C CYS A 12 -13.60 -30.24 17.57
N THR A 13 -13.48 -30.92 16.43
CA THR A 13 -12.22 -31.01 15.65
C THR A 13 -11.83 -29.69 14.98
N ASP A 14 -12.74 -28.71 14.95
CA ASP A 14 -12.58 -27.44 14.27
C ASP A 14 -12.54 -26.26 15.25
N PHE A 15 -11.64 -25.31 15.00
CA PHE A 15 -11.56 -24.07 15.77
C PHE A 15 -12.76 -23.17 15.46
N ILE A 16 -13.70 -23.08 16.41
CA ILE A 16 -14.87 -22.19 16.28
C ILE A 16 -14.62 -20.93 17.10
N PRO A 17 -14.46 -19.75 16.48
CA PRO A 17 -14.27 -18.51 17.22
C PRO A 17 -15.54 -18.15 18.01
N VAL A 18 -15.46 -18.11 19.34
CA VAL A 18 -16.59 -17.72 20.22
C VAL A 18 -16.23 -16.57 21.15
N LYS A 19 -17.24 -15.98 21.82
CA LYS A 19 -17.11 -15.01 22.91
C LYS A 19 -17.84 -15.53 24.14
N LEU A 20 -17.22 -15.46 25.32
CA LEU A 20 -17.89 -15.77 26.59
C LEU A 20 -18.92 -14.69 26.92
N VAL A 21 -20.20 -15.08 26.99
CA VAL A 21 -21.30 -14.19 27.37
C VAL A 21 -21.49 -14.21 28.88
N LYS A 22 -21.56 -15.42 29.47
CA LYS A 22 -21.86 -15.58 30.90
C LYS A 22 -21.43 -16.95 31.44
N GLU A 23 -21.00 -16.97 32.69
CA GLU A 23 -20.78 -18.22 33.45
C GLU A 23 -22.02 -18.56 34.30
N HIS A 24 -22.53 -19.79 34.18
CA HIS A 24 -23.67 -20.29 34.94
C HIS A 24 -23.22 -21.33 35.98
N LYS A 25 -22.77 -20.85 37.15
CA LYS A 25 -22.24 -21.70 38.24
C LYS A 25 -23.29 -22.57 38.94
N HIS A 26 -24.58 -22.27 38.77
CA HIS A 26 -25.67 -22.99 39.43
C HIS A 26 -26.26 -24.12 38.60
N ILE A 27 -25.89 -24.21 37.31
CA ILE A 27 -26.39 -25.22 36.38
C ILE A 27 -25.17 -25.92 35.78
N MET A 28 -24.70 -26.97 36.45
CA MET A 28 -23.62 -27.86 35.97
C MET A 28 -22.32 -27.17 35.53
N ASN A 29 -21.98 -25.99 36.06
CA ASN A 29 -20.80 -25.22 35.64
C ASN A 29 -20.71 -25.03 34.11
N THR A 30 -21.79 -24.52 33.51
CA THR A 30 -21.86 -24.29 32.06
C THR A 30 -21.53 -22.85 31.68
N LEU A 31 -20.89 -22.68 30.53
CA LEU A 31 -20.51 -21.40 29.94
C LEU A 31 -21.45 -21.09 28.78
N GLU A 32 -22.08 -19.92 28.78
CA GLU A 32 -22.85 -19.40 27.65
C GLU A 32 -21.92 -18.64 26.71
N LEU A 33 -21.94 -19.02 25.44
CA LEU A 33 -21.02 -18.54 24.41
C LEU A 33 -21.78 -18.00 23.21
N GLU A 34 -21.19 -17.04 22.51
CA GLU A 34 -21.69 -16.51 21.24
C GLU A 34 -20.66 -16.80 20.14
N VAL A 35 -21.07 -17.47 19.06
CA VAL A 35 -20.23 -17.76 17.89
C VAL A 35 -19.97 -16.46 17.12
N ALA A 36 -18.71 -16.09 16.93
CA ALA A 36 -18.32 -14.78 16.44
C ALA A 36 -18.80 -14.48 15.01
N GLU A 37 -18.88 -15.49 14.14
CA GLU A 37 -19.28 -15.32 12.74
C GLU A 37 -20.80 -15.26 12.55
N SER A 38 -21.56 -16.01 13.35
CA SER A 38 -23.01 -16.17 13.16
C SER A 38 -23.85 -15.47 14.22
N GLY A 39 -23.25 -15.05 15.35
CA GLY A 39 -23.97 -14.55 16.52
C GLY A 39 -24.78 -15.63 17.24
N PHE A 40 -24.66 -16.91 16.83
CA PHE A 40 -25.40 -18.01 17.42
C PHE A 40 -24.96 -18.25 18.87
N ARG A 41 -25.91 -18.44 19.79
CA ARG A 41 -25.61 -18.73 21.19
C ARG A 41 -25.60 -20.22 21.47
N THR A 42 -24.56 -20.68 22.15
CA THR A 42 -24.37 -22.07 22.52
C THR A 42 -23.87 -22.20 23.96
N PHE A 43 -23.83 -23.42 24.48
CA PHE A 43 -23.34 -23.74 25.82
C PHE A 43 -22.19 -24.73 25.76
N ALA A 44 -21.15 -24.52 26.57
CA ALA A 44 -20.02 -25.41 26.69
C ALA A 44 -19.63 -25.65 28.14
N PRO A 45 -19.09 -26.83 28.49
CA PRO A 45 -18.57 -27.08 29.83
C PRO A 45 -17.23 -26.34 30.07
N ASN A 46 -16.38 -26.23 29.05
CA ASN A 46 -15.07 -25.58 29.11
C ASN A 46 -14.80 -24.81 27.82
N ILE A 47 -13.93 -23.79 27.94
CA ILE A 47 -13.40 -23.04 26.81
C ILE A 47 -11.88 -22.85 26.96
N TYR A 48 -11.13 -22.98 25.86
CA TYR A 48 -9.68 -22.75 25.86
C TYR A 48 -9.36 -21.42 25.20
N LYS A 49 -8.69 -20.52 25.93
CA LYS A 49 -8.30 -19.20 25.40
C LYS A 49 -6.93 -19.30 24.71
N PHE A 50 -6.90 -19.00 23.42
CA PHE A 50 -5.65 -18.84 22.67
C PHE A 50 -5.38 -17.36 22.40
N PRO A 51 -4.13 -16.89 22.56
CA PRO A 51 -3.78 -15.57 22.06
C PRO A 51 -3.93 -15.58 20.53
N LYS A 52 -4.75 -14.67 19.99
CA LYS A 52 -4.69 -14.40 18.54
C LYS A 52 -3.26 -14.01 18.22
N VAL A 53 -2.57 -14.81 17.40
CA VAL A 53 -1.30 -14.37 16.83
C VAL A 53 -1.63 -13.08 16.10
N ASN A 54 -1.00 -11.97 16.49
CA ASN A 54 -1.10 -10.75 15.71
C ASN A 54 -0.63 -11.13 14.31
N GLU A 55 -1.51 -11.02 13.31
CA GLU A 55 -1.08 -11.15 11.93
C GLU A 55 0.15 -10.24 11.76
N PRO A 56 1.24 -10.75 11.18
CA PRO A 56 2.40 -9.92 10.91
C PRO A 56 1.93 -8.65 10.21
N GLN A 57 2.33 -7.47 10.73
CA GLN A 57 2.01 -6.24 10.03
C GLN A 57 2.60 -6.33 8.63
N LYS A 58 1.74 -6.25 7.62
CA LYS A 58 2.15 -6.22 6.22
C LYS A 58 3.08 -5.02 6.04
N PRO A 59 4.24 -5.19 5.41
CA PRO A 59 5.10 -4.06 5.14
C PRO A 59 4.40 -3.13 4.15
N VAL A 60 4.60 -1.82 4.34
CA VAL A 60 3.99 -0.79 3.51
C VAL A 60 4.91 -0.48 2.35
N ILE A 61 4.38 -0.47 1.13
CA ILE A 61 5.11 -0.06 -0.07
C ILE A 61 4.41 1.10 -0.79
N PRO A 62 5.15 2.02 -1.43
CA PRO A 62 4.56 3.00 -2.33
C PRO A 62 3.96 2.35 -3.58
N LYS A 63 2.89 2.93 -4.11
CA LYS A 63 2.25 2.47 -5.36
C LYS A 63 3.24 2.37 -6.53
N PHE A 64 4.12 3.34 -6.72
CA PHE A 64 5.08 3.32 -7.84
C PHE A 64 6.05 2.11 -7.78
N VAL A 65 6.30 1.54 -6.59
CA VAL A 65 7.11 0.33 -6.45
C VAL A 65 6.33 -0.89 -6.92
N LEU A 66 5.04 -0.98 -6.57
CA LEU A 66 4.14 -2.02 -7.07
C LEU A 66 4.07 -1.95 -8.60
N ASP A 67 3.79 -0.77 -9.15
CA ASP A 67 3.64 -0.58 -10.59
C ASP A 67 4.93 -0.97 -11.33
N TRP A 68 6.10 -0.63 -10.80
CA TRP A 68 7.38 -1.04 -11.39
C TRP A 68 7.58 -2.57 -11.34
N VAL A 69 7.32 -3.21 -10.20
CA VAL A 69 7.42 -4.68 -10.08
C VAL A 69 6.47 -5.39 -11.04
N ASP A 70 5.22 -4.95 -11.14
CA ASP A 70 4.26 -5.56 -12.06
C ASP A 70 4.68 -5.38 -13.52
N ASN A 71 5.15 -4.18 -13.92
CA ASN A 71 5.67 -3.96 -15.27
C ASN A 71 6.90 -4.82 -15.56
N SER A 72 7.87 -4.88 -14.66
CA SER A 72 9.11 -5.67 -14.85
C SER A 72 8.88 -7.18 -14.96
N ARG A 73 7.81 -7.72 -14.34
CA ARG A 73 7.40 -9.12 -14.54
C ARG A 73 6.97 -9.41 -15.98
N GLU A 74 6.40 -8.45 -16.68
CA GLU A 74 6.05 -8.59 -18.10
C GLU A 74 7.30 -8.64 -19.00
N TYR A 75 8.44 -8.12 -18.53
CA TYR A 75 9.70 -8.03 -19.28
C TYR A 75 10.75 -9.09 -18.90
N SER A 76 10.35 -10.16 -18.19
CA SER A 76 11.18 -11.34 -17.85
C SER A 76 12.33 -11.06 -16.88
N PHE A 77 12.11 -10.20 -15.88
CA PHE A 77 13.12 -10.03 -14.82
C PHE A 77 13.34 -11.35 -14.05
N ASP A 78 14.61 -11.74 -13.90
CA ASP A 78 15.01 -12.74 -12.92
C ASP A 78 15.00 -12.12 -11.49
N PHE A 79 14.98 -12.97 -10.46
CA PHE A 79 14.74 -12.51 -9.08
C PHE A 79 15.76 -11.47 -8.59
N ASP A 80 17.03 -11.63 -8.95
CA ASP A 80 18.12 -10.74 -8.59
C ASP A 80 18.09 -9.41 -9.36
N GLU A 81 17.47 -9.37 -10.54
CA GLU A 81 17.41 -8.17 -11.38
C GLU A 81 16.58 -7.04 -10.75
N TRP A 82 15.63 -7.35 -9.87
CA TRP A 82 14.94 -6.33 -9.05
C TRP A 82 15.87 -5.63 -8.05
N LEU A 83 16.96 -6.28 -7.64
CA LEU A 83 17.90 -5.70 -6.70
C LEU A 83 19.08 -5.02 -7.39
N ASP A 84 19.18 -5.15 -8.72
CA ASP A 84 20.15 -4.42 -9.53
C ASP A 84 19.77 -2.94 -9.66
N TYR A 85 20.72 -2.06 -9.31
CA TYR A 85 20.52 -0.62 -9.37
C TYR A 85 20.34 -0.10 -10.80
N GLU A 86 20.90 -0.79 -11.80
CA GLU A 86 20.79 -0.37 -13.21
C GLU A 86 19.37 -0.56 -13.76
N ASN A 87 18.61 -1.49 -13.18
CA ASN A 87 17.24 -1.79 -13.56
C ASN A 87 16.20 -0.99 -12.77
N GLN A 88 16.62 -0.27 -11.74
CA GLN A 88 15.73 0.49 -10.86
C GLN A 88 15.50 1.91 -11.41
N PRO A 89 14.24 2.30 -11.63
CA PRO A 89 13.91 3.70 -11.84
C PRO A 89 14.39 4.54 -10.64
N SER A 90 14.80 5.78 -10.88
CA SER A 90 15.35 6.66 -9.83
C SER A 90 14.46 6.75 -8.59
N LYS A 91 13.12 6.84 -8.72
CA LYS A 91 12.19 6.84 -7.57
C LYS A 91 12.28 5.54 -6.74
N VAL A 92 12.45 4.38 -7.38
CA VAL A 92 12.59 3.09 -6.71
C VAL A 92 13.95 2.99 -6.03
N TYR A 93 15.01 3.40 -6.73
CA TYR A 93 16.36 3.45 -6.16
C TYR A 93 16.41 4.33 -4.91
N ASP A 94 15.87 5.56 -4.97
CA ASP A 94 15.81 6.49 -3.84
C ASP A 94 15.00 5.92 -2.66
N TRP A 95 13.91 5.22 -2.96
CA TRP A 95 13.11 4.56 -1.94
C TRP A 95 13.83 3.37 -1.32
N LEU A 96 14.59 2.58 -2.07
CA LEU A 96 15.40 1.48 -1.52
C LEU A 96 16.61 1.98 -0.74
N ASN A 97 17.13 3.16 -1.08
CA ASN A 97 18.37 3.71 -0.53
C ASN A 97 18.15 5.06 0.21
N PRO A 98 17.24 5.13 1.20
CA PRO A 98 17.10 6.33 2.01
C PRO A 98 18.35 6.51 2.89
N GLU A 99 18.58 7.73 3.37
CA GLU A 99 19.71 8.04 4.28
C GLU A 99 19.69 7.18 5.55
N ASN A 100 18.49 6.79 6.02
CA ASN A 100 18.32 5.92 7.17
C ASN A 100 18.46 4.44 6.79
N LYS A 101 19.60 3.83 7.16
CA LYS A 101 19.90 2.41 6.88
C LYS A 101 18.84 1.43 7.37
N ARG A 102 18.24 1.67 8.55
CA ARG A 102 17.18 0.79 9.07
C ARG A 102 15.93 0.86 8.18
N GLN A 103 15.63 2.05 7.64
CA GLN A 103 14.53 2.20 6.69
C GLN A 103 14.85 1.53 5.36
N ALA A 104 16.10 1.60 4.89
CA ALA A 104 16.55 0.88 3.70
C ALA A 104 16.32 -0.63 3.84
N GLU A 105 16.72 -1.22 4.96
CA GLU A 105 16.47 -2.65 5.26
C GLU A 105 14.98 -3.01 5.27
N LEU A 106 14.14 -2.16 5.85
CA LEU A 106 12.68 -2.35 5.86
C LEU A 106 12.08 -2.25 4.45
N ASN A 107 12.56 -1.32 3.63
CA ASN A 107 12.09 -1.15 2.25
C ASN A 107 12.52 -2.34 1.38
N THR A 108 13.75 -2.83 1.52
CA THR A 108 14.22 -4.04 0.86
C THR A 108 13.39 -5.26 1.28
N LEU A 109 13.11 -5.43 2.57
CA LEU A 109 12.24 -6.50 3.05
C LEU A 109 10.83 -6.39 2.47
N ALA A 110 10.28 -5.18 2.36
CA ALA A 110 8.98 -4.92 1.77
C ALA A 110 8.94 -5.27 0.28
N LEU A 111 9.99 -4.90 -0.48
CA LEU A 111 10.15 -5.26 -1.89
C LEU A 111 10.22 -6.78 -2.07
N VAL A 112 11.08 -7.46 -1.31
CA VAL A 112 11.18 -8.93 -1.37
C VAL A 112 9.85 -9.59 -1.01
N THR A 113 9.14 -9.07 -0.01
CA THR A 113 7.81 -9.56 0.36
C THR A 113 6.83 -9.42 -0.81
N LEU A 114 6.81 -8.27 -1.50
CA LEU A 114 5.99 -8.07 -2.70
C LEU A 114 6.35 -9.05 -3.82
N ILE A 115 7.65 -9.21 -4.12
CA ILE A 115 8.12 -10.06 -5.23
C ILE A 115 7.76 -11.53 -4.98
N VAL A 116 8.02 -12.04 -3.77
CA VAL A 116 7.86 -13.47 -3.43
C VAL A 116 6.40 -13.82 -3.10
N ASN A 117 5.71 -13.00 -2.32
CA ASN A 117 4.39 -13.33 -1.77
C ASN A 117 3.24 -12.60 -2.49
N GLY A 118 3.55 -11.68 -3.40
CA GLY A 118 2.57 -10.92 -4.17
C GLY A 118 1.94 -9.74 -3.42
N PRO A 119 1.07 -8.98 -4.12
CA PRO A 119 0.51 -7.73 -3.61
C PRO A 119 -0.37 -7.92 -2.36
N ASN A 120 -0.96 -9.10 -2.17
CA ASN A 120 -1.78 -9.39 -0.99
C ASN A 120 -0.95 -9.47 0.32
N ALA A 121 0.37 -9.61 0.23
CA ALA A 121 1.26 -9.72 1.39
C ALA A 121 1.78 -8.36 1.87
N VAL A 122 1.49 -7.28 1.16
CA VAL A 122 1.95 -5.92 1.47
C VAL A 122 0.76 -4.96 1.61
N GLU A 123 0.99 -3.80 2.19
CA GLU A 123 0.03 -2.70 2.21
C GLU A 123 0.47 -1.64 1.19
N ILE A 124 -0.43 -1.21 0.31
CA ILE A 124 -0.11 -0.22 -0.73
C ILE A 124 -0.44 1.18 -0.23
N LYS A 125 0.60 1.99 -0.07
CA LYS A 125 0.45 3.43 0.15
C LYS A 125 0.25 4.12 -1.19
N GLN A 126 -0.97 4.62 -1.41
CA GLN A 126 -1.26 5.47 -2.56
C GLN A 126 -0.41 6.75 -2.47
N GLU A 127 0.21 7.14 -3.58
CA GLU A 127 0.89 8.43 -3.70
C GLU A 127 -0.18 9.51 -3.89
N LYS A 128 -0.10 10.61 -3.11
CA LYS A 128 -0.96 11.76 -3.32
C LYS A 128 -0.48 12.50 -4.56
N LEU A 129 -1.36 12.58 -5.55
CA LEU A 129 -1.11 13.30 -6.79
C LEU A 129 -1.99 14.53 -6.86
N TYR A 130 -1.51 15.53 -7.57
CA TYR A 130 -2.15 16.83 -7.69
C TYR A 130 -2.10 17.29 -9.14
N THR A 131 -3.13 18.03 -9.55
CA THR A 131 -3.08 18.85 -10.76
C THR A 131 -2.92 20.31 -10.37
N VAL A 132 -2.22 21.09 -11.19
CA VAL A 132 -1.99 22.52 -10.94
C VAL A 132 -2.54 23.31 -12.11
N LYS A 133 -3.47 24.24 -11.84
CA LYS A 133 -4.05 25.13 -12.85
C LYS A 133 -3.84 26.60 -12.48
N VAL A 134 -3.30 27.38 -13.42
CA VAL A 134 -3.04 28.81 -13.27
C VAL A 134 -3.49 29.54 -14.52
N LEU A 135 -4.43 30.48 -14.40
CA LEU A 135 -4.91 31.33 -15.50
C LEU A 135 -5.16 30.54 -16.80
N ASP A 136 -6.07 29.56 -16.74
CA ASP A 136 -6.45 28.67 -17.85
C ASP A 136 -5.27 27.90 -18.48
N SER A 137 -4.23 27.65 -17.68
CA SER A 137 -3.08 26.81 -18.05
C SER A 137 -2.88 25.71 -17.03
N THR A 138 -2.58 24.52 -17.52
CA THR A 138 -2.31 23.34 -16.67
C THR A 138 -0.82 23.04 -16.66
N LEU A 139 -0.26 22.71 -15.50
CA LEU A 139 1.14 22.32 -15.36
C LEU A 139 1.32 20.88 -15.86
N PHE A 140 2.26 20.68 -16.77
CA PHE A 140 2.68 19.36 -17.23
C PHE A 140 4.15 19.14 -16.91
N LYS A 141 4.47 17.92 -16.49
CA LYS A 141 5.82 17.37 -16.54
C LYS A 141 6.04 16.77 -17.92
N MET A 142 7.08 17.24 -18.59
CA MET A 142 7.52 16.79 -19.90
C MET A 142 8.83 16.03 -19.75
N THR A 143 8.86 14.77 -20.20
CA THR A 143 10.07 13.93 -20.12
C THR A 143 10.50 13.50 -21.52
N SER A 144 11.77 13.67 -21.88
CA SER A 144 12.36 13.18 -23.14
C SER A 144 13.84 12.87 -22.96
N ASP A 145 14.28 11.66 -23.32
CA ASP A 145 15.69 11.26 -23.47
C ASP A 145 16.63 11.84 -22.37
N ASN A 146 16.19 11.77 -21.10
CA ASN A 146 16.85 12.28 -19.86
C ASN A 146 16.67 13.77 -19.49
N HIS A 147 15.78 14.50 -20.15
CA HIS A 147 15.41 15.86 -19.76
C HIS A 147 13.99 15.87 -19.20
N VAL A 148 13.87 16.32 -17.95
CA VAL A 148 12.59 16.66 -17.33
C VAL A 148 12.42 18.16 -17.38
N ARG A 149 11.25 18.63 -17.84
CA ARG A 149 10.88 20.04 -17.83
C ARG A 149 9.44 20.17 -17.37
N TYR A 150 9.17 21.22 -16.61
CA TYR A 150 7.81 21.56 -16.21
C TYR A 150 7.33 22.75 -17.01
N LYS A 151 6.12 22.66 -17.56
CA LYS A 151 5.56 23.71 -18.41
C LYS A 151 4.07 23.90 -18.15
N LEU A 152 3.68 25.15 -17.97
CA LEU A 152 2.27 25.56 -18.04
C LEU A 152 1.84 25.59 -19.50
N ILE A 153 0.83 24.81 -19.82
CA ILE A 153 0.25 24.69 -21.16
C ILE A 153 -1.19 25.20 -21.07
N GLY A 154 -1.51 26.24 -21.84
CA GLY A 154 -2.86 26.79 -21.93
C GLY A 154 -3.86 25.74 -22.44
N GLU A 155 -5.12 25.83 -22.00
CA GLU A 155 -6.16 24.85 -22.33
C GLU A 155 -6.30 24.55 -23.83
N ASN A 156 -6.15 25.58 -24.68
CA ASN A 156 -6.22 25.45 -26.14
C ASN A 156 -5.02 24.74 -26.78
N ALA A 157 -3.97 24.46 -26.00
CA ALA A 157 -2.74 23.82 -26.44
C ALA A 157 -2.44 22.53 -25.66
N ILE A 158 -3.40 22.01 -24.88
CA ILE A 158 -3.25 20.75 -24.17
C ILE A 158 -2.98 19.65 -25.19
N PRO A 159 -1.91 18.86 -25.01
CA PRO A 159 -1.60 17.75 -25.91
C PRO A 159 -2.76 16.74 -25.90
N SER A 160 -3.23 16.34 -27.09
CA SER A 160 -4.31 15.36 -27.24
C SER A 160 -3.90 13.95 -26.83
N GLU A 161 -2.60 13.69 -26.76
CA GLU A 161 -2.00 12.41 -26.41
C GLU A 161 -0.94 12.63 -25.32
N SER A 162 -0.79 11.65 -24.42
CA SER A 162 0.22 11.67 -23.35
C SER A 162 1.65 11.49 -23.86
N LYS A 163 1.83 11.21 -25.15
CA LYS A 163 3.14 11.08 -25.80
C LYS A 163 3.12 11.76 -27.17
N ILE A 164 4.01 12.71 -27.40
CA ILE A 164 4.18 13.38 -28.70
C ILE A 164 5.66 13.34 -29.10
N GLY A 165 5.97 12.58 -30.15
CA GLY A 165 7.35 12.30 -30.53
C GLY A 165 8.10 11.60 -29.40
N ASN A 166 9.23 12.17 -28.98
CA ASN A 166 10.05 11.66 -27.87
C ASN A 166 9.63 12.21 -26.50
N TYR A 167 8.59 13.04 -26.42
CA TYR A 167 8.14 13.64 -25.18
C TYR A 167 6.95 12.89 -24.61
N THR A 168 7.01 12.53 -23.32
CA THR A 168 5.85 12.14 -22.52
C THR A 168 5.36 13.32 -21.69
N PHE A 169 4.05 13.40 -21.48
CA PHE A 169 3.36 14.47 -20.77
C PHE A 169 2.56 13.87 -19.61
N GLU A 170 2.89 14.30 -18.39
CA GLU A 170 2.21 13.89 -17.17
C GLU A 170 1.57 15.12 -16.51
N VAL A 171 0.29 15.01 -16.13
CA VAL A 171 -0.49 16.10 -15.52
C VAL A 171 -0.71 15.91 -14.02
N ASN A 172 -0.72 14.66 -13.57
CA ASN A 172 -0.88 14.30 -12.16
C ASN A 172 0.51 14.21 -11.55
N LEU A 173 0.86 15.18 -10.71
CA LEU A 173 2.20 15.37 -10.18
C LEU A 173 2.23 15.22 -8.67
N THR A 174 3.36 14.79 -8.13
CA THR A 174 3.59 14.81 -6.69
C THR A 174 3.85 16.23 -6.18
N GLU A 175 3.65 16.46 -4.87
CA GLU A 175 4.04 17.71 -4.23
C GLU A 175 5.51 18.08 -4.51
N LYS A 176 6.41 17.09 -4.50
CA LYS A 176 7.83 17.29 -4.76
C LYS A 176 8.08 17.79 -6.20
N GLU A 177 7.43 17.18 -7.19
CA GLU A 177 7.55 17.57 -8.60
C GLU A 177 6.99 18.97 -8.86
N ILE A 178 5.87 19.33 -8.20
CA ILE A 178 5.31 20.69 -8.30
C ILE A 178 6.26 21.72 -7.69
N LYS A 179 6.84 21.43 -6.51
CA LYS A 179 7.79 22.33 -5.85
C LYS A 179 9.12 22.43 -6.59
N GLU A 180 9.55 21.37 -7.24
CA GLU A 180 10.72 21.36 -8.14
C GLU A 180 10.47 22.25 -9.37
N ALA A 181 9.26 22.23 -9.93
CA ALA A 181 8.88 23.14 -11.00
C ALA A 181 8.93 24.60 -10.55
N ASP A 182 8.20 24.92 -9.48
CA ASP A 182 8.19 26.21 -8.79
C ASP A 182 7.34 26.09 -7.51
N GLU A 183 7.95 26.30 -6.35
CA GLU A 183 7.26 26.20 -5.05
C GLU A 183 5.99 27.09 -4.95
N ARG A 184 5.95 28.21 -5.67
CA ARG A 184 4.79 29.11 -5.68
C ARG A 184 3.56 28.48 -6.34
N LEU A 185 3.73 27.46 -7.17
CA LEU A 185 2.64 26.76 -7.83
C LEU A 185 1.85 25.86 -6.89
N TRP A 186 2.42 25.50 -5.74
CA TRP A 186 1.77 24.64 -4.75
C TRP A 186 0.43 25.18 -4.24
N GLN A 187 0.27 26.51 -4.17
CA GLN A 187 -0.99 27.13 -3.74
C GLN A 187 -2.17 26.89 -4.70
N PHE A 188 -1.88 26.44 -5.93
CA PHE A 188 -2.86 26.13 -6.97
C PHE A 188 -3.02 24.61 -7.18
N ALA A 189 -2.44 23.78 -6.31
CA ALA A 189 -2.51 22.33 -6.41
C ALA A 189 -3.85 21.81 -5.89
N GLU A 190 -4.53 21.01 -6.71
CA GLU A 190 -5.76 20.30 -6.37
C GLU A 190 -5.49 18.80 -6.34
N GLU A 191 -5.82 18.14 -5.21
CA GLU A 191 -5.63 16.70 -5.04
C GLU A 191 -6.49 15.93 -6.03
N VAL A 192 -5.91 14.90 -6.64
CA VAL A 192 -6.60 14.00 -7.57
C VAL A 192 -7.04 12.77 -6.79
N GLU A 193 -8.33 12.43 -6.86
CA GLU A 193 -8.90 11.20 -6.28
C GLU A 193 -8.56 9.94 -7.09
#